data_AF-A0A3B9IV24-F1
#
_entry.id   AF-A0A3B9IV24-F1
#
_cell.length_a   1.000
_cell.length_b   1.000
_cell.length_c   1.000
_cell.angle_alpha   90.00
_cell.angle_beta   90.00
_cell.angle_gamma   90.00
#
_symmetry.space_group_name_H-M   'P 1'
#
loop_
_entity.id
_entity.type
_entity.pdbx_description
1 polymer ?
#
loop_
_entity_poly.entity_id
_entity_poly.type
_entity_poly.pdbx_seq_one_letter_code
_entity_poly.pdbx_strand_id
1 'polypeptide(L)'
;KPHEIKWDFSRFVPDIVVINLGTNDNSFCTVHEEAFSEFEDKYIEFLKTVRKNNPRAKIICTIGIMNNETSPHVISAAKRFNDKNTYTFEFSMQNGLLGFSCDFHPSEDTHRYAAEELTDFIRKNIL
;
A
#
# COMPACT_ATOMS: atom_id res chain seq x y z
N LYS A 1 -17.11 -22.50 3.63
CA LYS A 1 -17.42 -21.13 3.12
C LYS A 1 -16.33 -20.69 2.14
N PRO A 2 -16.58 -19.78 1.18
CA PRO A 2 -15.57 -19.39 0.18
C PRO A 2 -14.20 -19.00 0.76
N HIS A 3 -14.16 -18.42 1.97
CA HIS A 3 -12.92 -18.03 2.67
C HIS A 3 -12.09 -19.20 3.26
N GLU A 4 -12.62 -20.42 3.31
CA GLU A 4 -11.89 -21.61 3.77
C GLU A 4 -11.10 -22.27 2.63
N ILE A 5 -11.40 -21.91 1.38
CA ILE A 5 -10.69 -22.39 0.21
C ILE A 5 -9.41 -21.58 0.06
N LYS A 6 -8.25 -22.20 0.29
CA LYS A 6 -6.95 -21.54 0.12
C LYS A 6 -6.74 -21.19 -1.36
N TRP A 7 -6.27 -19.97 -1.61
CA TRP A 7 -5.86 -19.56 -2.95
C TRP A 7 -4.60 -20.32 -3.38
N ASP A 8 -4.60 -20.78 -4.63
CA ASP A 8 -3.41 -21.35 -5.28
C ASP A 8 -2.66 -20.24 -6.02
N PHE A 9 -1.55 -19.80 -5.43
CA PHE A 9 -0.71 -18.72 -5.96
C PHE A 9 0.02 -19.10 -7.26
N SER A 10 0.02 -20.36 -7.68
CA SER A 10 0.55 -20.74 -9.00
C SER A 10 -0.38 -20.35 -10.14
N ARG A 11 -1.67 -20.09 -9.87
CA ARG A 11 -2.66 -19.71 -10.87
C ARG A 11 -2.44 -18.31 -11.45
N PHE A 12 -1.78 -17.43 -10.70
CA PHE A 12 -1.40 -16.11 -11.15
C PHE A 12 -0.13 -15.66 -10.41
N VAL A 13 0.96 -15.50 -11.16
CA VAL A 13 2.25 -15.04 -10.64
C VAL A 13 2.48 -13.61 -11.14
N PRO A 14 2.26 -12.59 -10.29
CA PRO A 14 2.41 -11.20 -10.70
C PRO A 14 3.89 -10.80 -10.85
N ASP A 15 4.17 -9.92 -11.81
CA ASP A 15 5.45 -9.21 -11.89
C ASP A 15 5.56 -8.13 -10.80
N ILE A 16 4.45 -7.47 -10.47
CA ILE A 16 4.35 -6.38 -9.50
C ILE A 16 3.15 -6.61 -8.58
N VAL A 17 3.36 -6.47 -7.28
CA VAL A 17 2.31 -6.42 -6.26
C VAL A 17 2.27 -5.01 -5.69
N VAL A 18 1.12 -4.34 -5.79
CA VAL A 18 0.89 -3.02 -5.20
C VAL A 18 0.05 -3.19 -3.94
N ILE A 19 0.54 -2.66 -2.81
CA ILE A 19 -0.15 -2.71 -1.52
C ILE A 19 -0.52 -1.26 -1.17
N ASN A 20 -1.81 -0.95 -1.08
CA ASN A 20 -2.31 0.36 -0.65
C ASN A 20 -3.12 0.18 0.64
N LEU A 21 -2.43 0.10 1.77
CA LEU A 21 -3.00 -0.16 3.10
C LEU A 21 -2.33 0.75 4.13
N GLY A 22 -3.08 1.13 5.17
CA GLY A 22 -2.63 2.03 6.25
C GLY A 22 -3.60 3.18 6.54
N THR A 23 -4.49 3.52 5.60
CA THR A 23 -5.45 4.64 5.78
C THR A 23 -6.42 4.39 6.94
N ASN A 24 -6.88 3.15 7.13
CA ASN A 24 -7.80 2.82 8.22
C ASN A 24 -7.09 2.69 9.56
N ASP A 25 -5.88 2.13 9.58
CA ASP A 25 -5.03 2.03 10.78
C ASP A 25 -4.77 3.39 11.42
N ASN A 26 -4.72 4.45 10.58
CA ASN A 26 -4.59 5.83 11.02
C ASN A 26 -5.61 6.23 12.10
N SER A 27 -6.87 5.81 11.95
CA SER A 27 -7.96 6.17 12.88
C SER A 27 -7.73 5.64 14.30
N PHE A 28 -6.99 4.54 14.44
CA PHE A 28 -6.62 3.97 15.74
C PHE A 28 -5.27 4.52 16.22
N CYS A 29 -4.26 4.56 15.36
CA CYS A 29 -2.90 4.95 15.74
C CYS A 29 -2.78 6.42 16.14
N THR A 30 -3.58 7.31 15.55
CA THR A 30 -3.59 8.73 15.93
C THR A 30 -4.15 9.00 17.32
N VAL A 31 -4.93 8.05 17.86
CA VAL A 31 -5.45 8.10 19.24
C VAL A 31 -4.52 7.38 20.21
N HIS A 32 -3.77 6.40 19.73
CA HIS A 32 -2.86 5.55 20.49
C HIS A 32 -1.49 5.51 19.79
N GLU A 33 -0.62 6.48 20.09
CA GLU A 33 0.67 6.64 19.41
C GLU A 33 1.54 5.36 19.51
N GLU A 34 1.43 4.62 20.61
CA GLU A 34 2.09 3.33 20.80
C GLU A 34 1.69 2.26 19.76
N ALA A 35 0.51 2.39 19.14
CA ALA A 35 0.00 1.45 18.15
C ALA A 35 0.73 1.54 16.80
N PHE A 36 1.46 2.63 16.52
CA PHE A 36 2.26 2.74 15.30
C PHE A 36 3.35 1.66 15.21
N SER A 37 3.95 1.28 16.35
CA SER A 37 4.94 0.19 16.37
C SER A 37 4.31 -1.15 16.02
N GLU A 38 3.11 -1.43 16.54
CA GLU A 38 2.37 -2.65 16.20
C GLU A 38 1.97 -2.67 14.73
N PHE A 39 1.49 -1.54 14.20
CA PHE A 39 1.19 -1.38 12.79
C PHE A 39 2.40 -1.72 11.91
N GLU A 40 3.58 -1.15 12.19
CA GLU A 40 4.79 -1.44 11.43
C GLU A 40 5.16 -2.93 11.46
N ASP A 41 5.10 -3.55 12.64
CA ASP A 41 5.43 -4.98 12.81
C ASP A 41 4.45 -5.88 12.04
N LYS A 42 3.15 -5.57 12.08
CA LYS A 42 2.11 -6.28 11.32
C LYS A 42 2.24 -6.06 9.81
N TYR A 43 2.62 -4.86 9.38
CA TYR A 43 2.91 -4.59 7.99
C TYR A 43 4.09 -5.42 7.49
N ILE A 44 5.18 -5.52 8.28
CA ILE A 44 6.33 -6.38 7.97
C ILE A 44 5.94 -7.86 7.89
N GLU A 45 5.10 -8.35 8.81
CA GLU A 45 4.56 -9.73 8.75
C GLU A 45 3.75 -9.98 7.48
N PHE A 46 2.96 -9.00 7.05
CA PHE A 46 2.21 -9.07 5.81
C PHE A 46 3.14 -9.09 4.59
N LEU A 47 4.17 -8.23 4.55
CA LEU A 47 5.19 -8.23 3.49
C LEU A 47 5.92 -9.58 3.39
N LYS A 48 6.26 -10.22 4.52
CA LYS A 48 6.82 -11.57 4.53
C LYS A 48 5.88 -12.58 3.88
N THR A 49 4.58 -12.47 4.13
CA THR A 49 3.56 -13.34 3.53
C THR A 49 3.43 -13.09 2.03
N VAL A 50 3.42 -11.83 1.59
CA VAL A 50 3.39 -11.47 0.16
C VAL A 50 4.64 -12.00 -0.55
N ARG A 51 5.84 -11.76 -0.01
CA ARG A 51 7.11 -12.24 -0.57
C ARG A 51 7.19 -13.77 -0.62
N LYS A 52 6.72 -14.47 0.42
CA LYS A 52 6.68 -15.95 0.45
C LYS A 52 5.85 -16.51 -0.71
N ASN A 53 4.70 -15.90 -1.00
CA ASN A 53 3.80 -16.39 -2.04
C ASN A 53 4.13 -15.82 -3.43
N ASN A 54 4.91 -14.75 -3.52
CA ASN A 54 5.32 -14.10 -4.77
C ASN A 54 6.86 -13.86 -4.76
N PRO A 55 7.68 -14.91 -4.88
CA PRO A 55 9.12 -14.81 -4.59
C PRO A 55 9.89 -13.86 -5.51
N ARG A 56 9.38 -13.62 -6.73
CA ARG A 56 10.04 -12.78 -7.75
C ARG A 56 9.37 -11.43 -7.98
N ALA A 57 8.19 -11.19 -7.40
CA ALA A 57 7.43 -9.97 -7.67
C ALA A 57 8.13 -8.74 -7.09
N LYS A 58 8.05 -7.61 -7.78
CA LYS A 58 8.39 -6.31 -7.19
C LYS A 58 7.23 -5.88 -6.31
N ILE A 59 7.48 -5.53 -5.06
CA ILE A 59 6.44 -5.12 -4.11
C ILE A 59 6.50 -3.60 -3.98
N ILE A 60 5.39 -2.91 -4.21
CA ILE A 60 5.29 -1.45 -4.06
C ILE A 60 4.33 -1.17 -2.91
N CYS A 61 4.87 -0.69 -1.79
CA CYS A 61 4.10 -0.21 -0.66
C CYS A 61 3.67 1.22 -0.96
N THR A 62 2.35 1.43 -1.05
CA THR A 62 1.74 2.70 -1.43
C THR A 62 0.79 3.20 -0.35
N ILE A 63 0.62 4.52 -0.28
CA ILE A 63 -0.21 5.23 0.71
C ILE A 63 -0.40 6.69 0.24
N GLY A 64 -1.30 7.46 0.85
CA GLY A 64 -1.31 8.93 0.71
C GLY A 64 -2.55 9.55 0.10
N ILE A 65 -3.37 8.79 -0.65
CA ILE A 65 -4.49 9.38 -1.41
C ILE A 65 -5.50 10.08 -0.47
N MET A 66 -5.97 9.40 0.57
CA MET A 66 -7.01 9.94 1.46
C MET A 66 -6.44 10.68 2.66
N ASN A 67 -5.29 10.23 3.17
CA ASN A 67 -4.56 10.80 4.29
C ASN A 67 -3.11 10.27 4.25
N ASN A 68 -2.20 10.86 5.03
CA ASN A 68 -0.76 10.55 4.96
C ASN A 68 -0.07 10.35 6.32
N GLU A 69 -0.80 10.35 7.43
CA GLU A 69 -0.22 10.25 8.77
C GLU A 69 0.44 8.89 9.02
N THR A 70 -0.06 7.80 8.42
CA THR A 70 0.58 6.48 8.48
C THR A 70 1.70 6.31 7.46
N SER A 71 1.93 7.27 6.56
CA SER A 71 2.94 7.15 5.51
C SER A 71 4.36 6.92 6.05
N PRO A 72 4.85 7.69 7.05
CA PRO A 72 6.18 7.45 7.63
C PRO A 72 6.34 6.02 8.14
N HIS A 73 5.28 5.42 8.67
CA HIS A 73 5.27 4.07 9.22
C HIS A 73 5.23 2.99 8.14
N VAL A 74 4.47 3.20 7.04
CA VAL A 74 4.54 2.33 5.86
C VAL A 74 5.95 2.32 5.27
N ILE A 75 6.56 3.51 5.14
CA ILE A 75 7.93 3.67 4.63
C ILE A 75 8.95 3.05 5.57
N SER A 76 8.80 3.25 6.89
CA SER A 76 9.64 2.63 7.93
C SER A 76 9.57 1.10 7.84
N ALA A 77 8.36 0.53 7.82
CA ALA A 77 8.13 -0.90 7.72
C ALA A 77 8.76 -1.50 6.46
N ALA A 78 8.56 -0.87 5.29
CA ALA A 78 9.17 -1.31 4.03
C ALA A 78 10.71 -1.29 4.08
N LYS A 79 11.31 -0.25 4.69
CA LYS A 79 12.77 -0.16 4.90
C LYS A 79 13.26 -1.24 5.86
N ARG A 80 12.59 -1.43 7.00
CA ARG A 80 12.91 -2.45 8.01
C ARG A 80 12.78 -3.87 7.48
N PHE A 81 11.86 -4.11 6.55
CA PHE A 81 11.73 -5.40 5.85
C PHE A 81 12.99 -5.74 5.02
N ASN A 82 13.73 -4.73 4.55
CA ASN A 82 15.05 -4.86 3.92
C ASN A 82 15.11 -5.86 2.75
N ASP A 83 14.07 -5.87 1.92
CA ASP A 83 13.98 -6.69 0.71
C ASP A 83 14.35 -5.89 -0.53
N LYS A 84 15.24 -6.45 -1.37
CA LYS A 84 15.83 -5.73 -2.52
C LYS A 84 14.82 -5.34 -3.60
N ASN A 85 13.67 -6.02 -3.67
CA ASN A 85 12.63 -5.79 -4.66
C ASN A 85 11.37 -5.21 -4.00
N THR A 86 11.55 -4.43 -2.94
CA THR A 86 10.47 -3.70 -2.25
C THR A 86 10.72 -2.20 -2.38
N TYR A 87 9.68 -1.47 -2.76
CA TYR A 87 9.69 -0.06 -3.08
C TYR A 87 8.58 0.65 -2.31
N THR A 88 8.72 1.96 -2.12
CA THR A 88 7.71 2.80 -1.49
C THR A 88 7.29 3.89 -2.46
N PHE A 89 6.00 4.18 -2.55
CA PHE A 89 5.47 5.26 -3.37
C PHE A 89 4.30 5.96 -2.65
N GLU A 90 4.46 7.24 -2.36
CA GLU A 90 3.40 8.06 -1.74
C GLU A 90 2.63 8.80 -2.85
N PHE A 91 1.32 8.63 -2.88
CA PHE A 91 0.43 9.34 -3.78
C PHE A 91 0.26 10.79 -3.34
N SER A 92 -0.08 11.67 -4.30
CA SER A 92 -0.57 13.00 -3.94
C SER A 92 -1.88 12.87 -3.15
N MET A 93 -1.97 13.56 -2.01
CA MET A 93 -3.18 13.58 -1.20
C MET A 93 -4.29 14.37 -1.91
N GLN A 94 -5.50 13.81 -1.91
CA GLN A 94 -6.67 14.49 -2.43
C GLN A 94 -6.94 15.78 -1.64
N ASN A 95 -7.24 16.86 -2.36
CA ASN A 95 -7.51 18.19 -1.78
C ASN A 95 -8.92 18.72 -2.13
N GLY A 96 -9.76 17.87 -2.74
CA GLY A 96 -11.12 18.21 -3.16
C GLY A 96 -11.25 18.90 -4.52
N LEU A 97 -10.14 19.29 -5.18
CA LEU A 97 -10.21 19.93 -6.51
C LEU A 97 -10.82 19.01 -7.58
N LEU A 98 -10.59 17.70 -7.47
CA LEU A 98 -11.17 16.66 -8.34
C LEU A 98 -12.47 16.06 -7.76
N GLY A 99 -13.05 16.72 -6.75
CA GLY A 99 -14.21 16.23 -6.02
C GLY A 99 -13.92 15.03 -5.12
N PHE A 100 -14.95 14.63 -4.37
CA PHE A 100 -14.97 13.43 -3.54
C PHE A 100 -16.15 12.54 -3.96
N SER A 101 -16.02 11.24 -3.68
CA SER A 101 -17.11 10.27 -3.69
C SER A 101 -17.71 10.13 -2.28
N CYS A 102 -18.47 9.06 -2.04
CA CYS A 102 -19.10 8.76 -0.75
C CYS A 102 -18.08 8.74 0.40
N ASP A 103 -18.45 9.28 1.55
CA ASP A 103 -17.63 9.28 2.78
C ASP A 103 -16.20 9.79 2.56
N PHE A 104 -16.04 10.84 1.75
CA PHE A 104 -14.76 11.44 1.39
C PHE A 104 -13.79 10.49 0.65
N HIS A 105 -14.29 9.40 0.06
CA HIS A 105 -13.45 8.54 -0.78
C HIS A 105 -13.02 9.25 -2.06
N PRO A 106 -11.92 8.81 -2.70
CA PRO A 106 -11.47 9.38 -3.96
C PRO A 106 -12.57 9.33 -5.03
N SER A 107 -12.71 10.42 -5.78
CA SER A 107 -13.54 10.45 -6.98
C SER A 107 -12.91 9.62 -8.10
N GLU A 108 -13.66 9.39 -9.19
CA GLU A 108 -13.12 8.76 -10.39
C GLU A 108 -11.90 9.53 -10.94
N ASP A 109 -11.96 10.87 -10.93
CA ASP A 109 -10.87 11.71 -11.42
C ASP A 109 -9.63 11.64 -10.50
N THR A 110 -9.82 11.58 -9.17
CA THR A 110 -8.72 11.32 -8.23
C THR A 110 -8.11 9.93 -8.47
N HIS A 111 -8.93 8.91 -8.72
CA HIS A 111 -8.42 7.58 -9.08
C HIS A 111 -7.63 7.59 -10.39
N ARG A 112 -8.08 8.34 -11.41
CA ARG A 112 -7.37 8.47 -12.69
C ARG A 112 -6.01 9.14 -12.49
N TYR A 113 -5.97 10.23 -11.73
CA TYR A 113 -4.73 10.93 -11.40
C TYR A 113 -3.75 10.02 -10.64
N ALA A 114 -4.22 9.32 -9.59
CA ALA A 114 -3.39 8.37 -8.86
C ALA A 114 -2.86 7.23 -9.76
N ALA A 115 -3.68 6.74 -10.70
CA ALA A 115 -3.26 5.72 -11.65
C ALA A 115 -2.15 6.23 -12.58
N GLU A 116 -2.22 7.49 -13.03
CA GLU A 116 -1.16 8.13 -13.82
C GLU A 116 0.14 8.24 -13.02
N GLU A 117 0.07 8.73 -11.78
CA GLU A 117 1.22 8.87 -10.89
C GLU A 117 1.94 7.52 -10.66
N LEU A 118 1.20 6.47 -10.30
CA LEU A 118 1.78 5.15 -10.05
C LEU A 118 2.32 4.52 -11.33
N THR A 119 1.63 4.70 -12.46
CA THR A 119 2.11 4.20 -13.76
C THR A 119 3.44 4.84 -14.13
N ASP A 120 3.57 6.15 -13.93
CA ASP A 120 4.80 6.89 -14.17
C ASP A 120 5.93 6.44 -13.25
N PHE A 121 5.65 6.24 -11.96
CA PHE A 121 6.62 5.69 -11.02
C PHE A 121 7.13 4.32 -11.47
N ILE A 122 6.22 3.42 -11.86
CA ILE A 122 6.55 2.07 -12.33
C ILE A 122 7.46 2.13 -13.56
N ARG A 123 7.11 2.94 -14.56
CA ARG A 123 7.91 3.07 -15.78
C ARG A 123 9.31 3.62 -15.54
N LYS A 124 9.47 4.53 -14.58
CA LYS A 124 10.75 5.22 -14.33
C LYS A 124 11.69 4.46 -13.40
N ASN A 125 11.15 3.70 -12.44
CA ASN A 125 11.94 3.16 -11.32
C ASN A 125 11.91 1.64 -11.20
N ILE A 126 10.93 0.98 -11.83
CA ILE A 126 10.62 -0.43 -11.60
C ILE A 126 10.88 -1.26 -12.85
N LEU A 127 10.55 -0.75 -14.03
CA LEU A 127 10.83 -1.36 -15.33
C LEU A 127 12.21 -0.94 -15.85
#